data_AF-A0A495J304-F1
#
_entry.id   AF-A0A495J304-F1
#
_cell.length_a   1.000
_cell.length_b   1.000
_cell.length_c   1.000
_cell.angle_alpha   90.00
_cell.angle_beta   90.00
_cell.angle_gamma   90.00
#
_symmetry.space_group_name_H-M   'P 1'
#
loop_
_entity.id
_entity.type
_entity.pdbx_description
1 polymer ?
#
loop_
_entity_poly.entity_id
_entity_poly.type
_entity_poly.pdbx_seq_one_letter_code
_entity_poly.pdbx_strand_id
1 'polypeptide(L)'
;MKNIFNTSLRLCLCFILLLNNASAQDKPAKIDSLILRANRHGLFNGNVVVADNGKIIYKATIGFADASGKTFLTPQYRFHIGSIAKEFNAVAIMMLQEQGKLNLNDKINKYLPGLPPWANQISIQNLLQYTSGLPDVKWQTVKNDADNMADIKRITKLDFEPGTNYAYNNNNVFLQRRIVESITGMSFKQFVEQKILKPCGMNTAIVDPTDNDTLIARSYNNNRKQDALVYPISGWTCVTLGDFYKWTRVIANFSLISPAATRAILIPVGPNKQAGLGGGTMEGDKLITHIHDGTSLNYQALQVTNTAQGRTVILMTNNKNVSLYDFNSAIQNILDGKPYHEPKKAILDAYQKQLDTLSGKKIIAFYQKLKITNAYDFGFDDEATLNTIGYYLIGKQRIGDAIVVFEYNTALFPQSGNVFDSLAEAYYKQGNKPKALLNYKRLLQLDPTNQTAKDVIAELGK
;
A
#
# COMPACT_ATOMS: atom_id res chain seq x y z
N MET A 1 46.66 -36.44 37.68
CA MET A 1 45.99 -35.11 37.60
C MET A 1 45.96 -34.64 36.16
N LYS A 2 45.01 -35.16 35.37
CA LYS A 2 44.65 -34.69 34.03
C LYS A 2 43.12 -34.64 34.01
N ASN A 3 42.55 -33.67 33.31
CA ASN A 3 41.12 -33.54 32.95
C ASN A 3 40.16 -32.83 33.94
N ILE A 4 40.44 -31.57 34.32
CA ILE A 4 39.39 -30.72 34.94
C ILE A 4 39.16 -29.38 34.20
N PHE A 5 40.07 -28.93 33.32
CA PHE A 5 39.96 -27.60 32.71
C PHE A 5 39.19 -27.50 31.38
N ASN A 6 38.65 -28.60 30.84
CA ASN A 6 37.96 -28.59 29.53
C ASN A 6 36.42 -28.66 29.60
N THR A 7 35.84 -28.82 30.80
CA THR A 7 34.39 -28.91 31.01
C THR A 7 33.73 -27.54 31.20
N SER A 8 34.44 -26.57 31.77
CA SER A 8 33.91 -25.23 32.08
C SER A 8 33.69 -24.36 30.83
N LEU A 9 34.53 -24.52 29.80
CA LEU A 9 34.44 -23.74 28.56
C LEU A 9 33.27 -24.23 27.66
N ARG A 10 32.95 -25.53 27.70
CA ARG A 10 31.78 -26.09 27.00
C ARG A 10 30.46 -25.67 27.62
N LEU A 11 30.41 -25.48 28.95
CA LEU A 11 29.21 -25.08 29.67
C LEU A 11 28.86 -23.59 29.42
N CYS A 12 29.85 -22.71 29.35
CA CYS A 12 29.64 -21.31 28.93
C CYS A 12 29.19 -21.18 27.47
N LEU A 13 29.72 -22.00 26.56
CA LEU A 13 29.29 -21.99 25.15
C LEU A 13 27.84 -22.46 24.96
N CYS A 14 27.41 -23.49 25.72
CA CYS A 14 26.03 -23.95 25.73
C CYS A 14 25.04 -22.93 26.33
N PHE A 15 25.46 -22.16 27.35
CA PHE A 15 24.60 -21.14 27.97
C PHE A 15 24.38 -19.91 27.07
N ILE A 16 25.41 -19.50 26.32
CA ILE A 16 25.32 -18.40 25.33
C ILE A 16 24.45 -18.81 24.12
N LEU A 17 24.45 -20.10 23.74
CA LEU A 17 23.57 -20.65 22.71
C LEU A 17 22.10 -20.75 23.17
N LEU A 18 21.83 -20.91 24.47
CA LEU A 18 20.46 -20.98 25.01
C LEU A 18 19.81 -19.59 25.12
N LEU A 19 20.57 -18.55 25.50
CA LEU A 19 20.03 -17.18 25.61
C LEU A 19 19.71 -16.55 24.24
N ASN A 20 20.48 -16.87 23.19
CA ASN A 20 20.18 -16.40 21.83
C ASN A 20 18.95 -17.08 21.21
N ASN A 21 18.64 -18.32 21.59
CA ASN A 21 17.45 -19.02 21.09
C ASN A 21 16.14 -18.50 21.72
N ALA A 22 16.17 -18.11 23.00
CA ALA A 22 14.98 -17.60 23.69
C ALA A 22 14.47 -16.27 23.08
N SER A 23 15.38 -15.37 22.66
CA SER A 23 14.99 -14.10 22.05
C SER A 23 14.53 -14.24 20.58
N ALA A 24 14.97 -15.28 19.87
CA ALA A 24 14.57 -15.56 18.49
C ALA A 24 13.21 -16.27 18.40
N GLN A 25 12.86 -17.10 19.40
CA GLN A 25 11.56 -17.78 19.49
C GLN A 25 10.37 -16.83 19.76
N ASP A 26 10.63 -15.61 20.22
CA ASP A 26 9.57 -14.64 20.57
C ASP A 26 8.96 -13.91 19.35
N LYS A 27 9.73 -13.66 18.29
CA LYS A 27 9.24 -12.85 17.15
C LYS A 27 8.11 -13.52 16.36
N PRO A 28 8.23 -14.80 15.91
CA PRO A 28 7.15 -15.45 15.18
C PRO A 28 5.86 -15.57 16.01
N ALA A 29 5.99 -15.85 17.31
CA ALA A 29 4.84 -15.95 18.22
C ALA A 29 4.14 -14.60 18.42
N LYS A 30 4.89 -13.49 18.55
CA LYS A 30 4.33 -12.14 18.60
C LYS A 30 3.58 -11.77 17.32
N ILE A 31 4.15 -12.09 16.16
CA ILE A 31 3.51 -11.87 14.85
C ILE A 31 2.24 -12.72 14.74
N ASP A 32 2.29 -14.00 15.11
CA ASP A 32 1.12 -14.88 15.11
C ASP A 32 0.00 -14.32 16.00
N SER A 33 0.35 -13.91 17.22
CA SER A 33 -0.59 -13.32 18.17
C SER A 33 -1.24 -12.04 17.64
N LEU A 34 -0.47 -11.16 16.99
CA LEU A 34 -0.94 -9.95 16.32
C LEU A 34 -1.97 -10.29 15.23
N ILE A 35 -1.64 -11.20 14.30
CA ILE A 35 -2.53 -11.52 13.18
C ILE A 35 -3.79 -12.27 13.64
N LEU A 36 -3.66 -13.21 14.58
CA LEU A 36 -4.80 -13.94 15.13
C LEU A 36 -5.74 -13.03 15.93
N ARG A 37 -5.21 -12.09 16.71
CA ARG A 37 -6.04 -11.04 17.35
C ARG A 37 -6.77 -10.23 16.29
N ALA A 38 -6.05 -9.70 15.31
CA ALA A 38 -6.63 -8.91 14.25
C ALA A 38 -7.76 -9.65 13.51
N ASN A 39 -7.60 -10.95 13.23
CA ASN A 39 -8.66 -11.75 12.64
C ASN A 39 -9.90 -11.88 13.54
N ARG A 40 -9.73 -12.16 14.84
CA ARG A 40 -10.86 -12.24 15.79
C ARG A 40 -11.67 -10.95 15.86
N HIS A 41 -11.03 -9.80 15.69
CA HIS A 41 -11.67 -8.47 15.67
C HIS A 41 -12.16 -8.04 14.27
N GLY A 42 -12.04 -8.92 13.27
CA GLY A 42 -12.46 -8.65 11.89
C GLY A 42 -11.60 -7.59 11.19
N LEU A 43 -10.34 -7.43 11.57
CA LEU A 43 -9.39 -6.50 10.95
C LEU A 43 -8.61 -7.12 9.80
N PHE A 44 -8.43 -8.45 9.83
CA PHE A 44 -7.63 -9.18 8.85
C PHE A 44 -8.27 -10.52 8.48
N ASN A 45 -8.28 -10.84 7.19
CA ASN A 45 -8.73 -12.14 6.66
C ASN A 45 -7.92 -12.43 5.40
N GLY A 46 -6.91 -13.29 5.50
CA GLY A 46 -5.94 -13.42 4.43
C GLY A 46 -4.67 -14.18 4.76
N ASN A 47 -3.64 -13.93 3.96
CA ASN A 47 -2.38 -14.64 3.92
C ASN A 47 -1.21 -13.72 4.28
N VAL A 48 -0.27 -14.23 5.06
CA VAL A 48 0.91 -13.49 5.54
C VAL A 48 2.17 -14.32 5.35
N VAL A 49 3.24 -13.72 4.82
CA VAL A 49 4.61 -14.26 4.98
C VAL A 49 5.54 -13.17 5.49
N VAL A 50 6.39 -13.54 6.46
CA VAL A 50 7.47 -12.70 6.98
C VAL A 50 8.77 -13.48 6.88
N ALA A 51 9.70 -12.94 6.11
CA ALA A 51 11.10 -13.34 6.10
C ALA A 51 11.94 -12.28 6.80
N ASP A 52 12.91 -12.72 7.58
CA ASP A 52 13.89 -11.89 8.30
C ASP A 52 15.24 -12.60 8.28
N ASN A 53 16.35 -11.87 8.13
CA ASN A 53 17.69 -12.43 7.96
C ASN A 53 17.76 -13.51 6.86
N GLY A 54 17.04 -13.32 5.77
CA GLY A 54 17.02 -14.19 4.60
C GLY A 54 16.22 -15.49 4.76
N LYS A 55 15.52 -15.70 5.89
CA LYS A 55 14.72 -16.91 6.15
C LYS A 55 13.26 -16.55 6.41
N ILE A 56 12.33 -17.37 5.92
CA ILE A 56 10.92 -17.25 6.32
C ILE A 56 10.82 -17.67 7.79
N ILE A 57 10.39 -16.74 8.65
CA ILE A 57 10.21 -16.99 10.09
C ILE A 57 8.74 -17.12 10.49
N TYR A 58 7.82 -16.61 9.67
CA TYR A 58 6.38 -16.71 9.91
C TYR A 58 5.63 -16.80 8.58
N LYS A 59 4.64 -17.70 8.54
CA LYS A 59 3.75 -17.88 7.41
C LYS A 59 2.39 -18.33 7.93
N ALA A 60 1.33 -17.63 7.55
CA ALA A 60 -0.02 -17.96 8.00
C ALA A 60 -1.06 -17.72 6.91
N THR A 61 -2.14 -18.50 7.01
CA THR A 61 -3.37 -18.36 6.23
C THR A 61 -4.52 -18.38 7.20
N ILE A 62 -5.28 -17.28 7.26
CA ILE A 62 -6.23 -17.02 8.34
C ILE A 62 -7.55 -16.52 7.75
N GLY A 63 -8.66 -17.12 8.21
CA GLY A 63 -10.02 -16.69 7.87
C GLY A 63 -10.62 -17.42 6.66
N PHE A 64 -11.53 -16.75 5.96
CA PHE A 64 -12.45 -17.37 5.01
C PHE A 64 -12.20 -16.96 3.55
N ALA A 65 -12.39 -17.91 2.64
CA ALA A 65 -12.17 -17.73 1.22
C ALA A 65 -13.26 -16.92 0.52
N ASP A 66 -14.41 -16.75 1.16
CA ASP A 66 -15.59 -16.10 0.59
C ASP A 66 -16.45 -15.46 1.68
N ALA A 67 -17.52 -14.77 1.26
CA ALA A 67 -18.41 -14.05 2.16
C ALA A 67 -19.31 -14.96 3.01
N SER A 68 -19.42 -16.25 2.69
CA SER A 68 -20.29 -17.18 3.42
C SER A 68 -19.79 -17.46 4.83
N GLY A 69 -18.49 -17.29 5.08
CA GLY A 69 -17.86 -17.64 6.35
C GLY A 69 -17.82 -19.15 6.62
N LYS A 70 -17.97 -19.99 5.59
CA LYS A 70 -17.95 -21.46 5.71
C LYS A 70 -16.69 -22.11 5.15
N THR A 71 -16.12 -21.52 4.11
CA THR A 71 -14.92 -22.04 3.44
C THR A 71 -13.69 -21.36 4.01
N PHE A 72 -12.79 -22.10 4.67
CA PHE A 72 -11.53 -21.54 5.14
C PHE A 72 -10.58 -21.27 3.98
N LEU A 73 -9.77 -20.22 4.13
CA LEU A 73 -8.62 -20.01 3.26
C LEU A 73 -7.61 -21.14 3.45
N THR A 74 -6.88 -21.43 2.37
CA THR A 74 -5.72 -22.32 2.35
C THR A 74 -4.58 -21.64 1.59
N PRO A 75 -3.32 -22.11 1.72
CA PRO A 75 -2.20 -21.55 0.97
C PRO A 75 -2.33 -21.62 -0.56
N GLN A 76 -3.29 -22.41 -1.07
CA GLN A 76 -3.56 -22.58 -2.49
C GLN A 76 -4.52 -21.51 -3.05
N TYR A 77 -5.19 -20.75 -2.17
CA TYR A 77 -6.04 -19.65 -2.62
C TYR A 77 -5.23 -18.50 -3.20
N ARG A 78 -5.68 -18.02 -4.36
CA ARG A 78 -5.12 -16.86 -5.04
C ARG A 78 -5.87 -15.60 -4.66
N PHE A 79 -5.13 -14.50 -4.62
CA PHE A 79 -5.64 -13.17 -4.33
C PHE A 79 -5.37 -12.25 -5.50
N HIS A 80 -6.31 -11.35 -5.78
CA HIS A 80 -5.98 -10.17 -6.57
C HIS A 80 -5.05 -9.29 -5.76
N ILE A 81 -3.89 -8.97 -6.34
CA ILE A 81 -2.87 -8.12 -5.73
C ILE A 81 -2.98 -6.66 -6.17
N GLY A 82 -4.12 -6.29 -6.77
CA GLY A 82 -4.42 -4.93 -7.21
C GLY A 82 -3.31 -4.33 -8.08
N SER A 83 -2.89 -3.12 -7.74
CA SER A 83 -1.86 -2.37 -8.47
C SER A 83 -0.50 -3.05 -8.54
N ILE A 84 -0.18 -4.02 -7.68
CA ILE A 84 1.06 -4.80 -7.78
C ILE A 84 1.09 -5.63 -9.08
N ALA A 85 -0.08 -5.94 -9.67
CA ALA A 85 -0.15 -6.55 -11.00
C ALA A 85 0.53 -5.69 -12.10
N LYS A 86 0.72 -4.38 -11.87
CA LYS A 86 1.39 -3.46 -12.81
C LYS A 86 2.88 -3.78 -12.97
N GLU A 87 3.50 -4.44 -11.99
CA GLU A 87 4.89 -4.88 -12.07
C GLU A 87 5.14 -5.82 -13.25
N PHE A 88 4.21 -6.74 -13.50
CA PHE A 88 4.29 -7.68 -14.62
C PHE A 88 4.25 -6.96 -15.99
N ASN A 89 3.61 -5.79 -16.05
CA ASN A 89 3.52 -4.97 -17.27
C ASN A 89 4.85 -4.26 -17.50
N ALA A 90 5.38 -3.62 -16.45
CA ALA A 90 6.66 -2.94 -16.49
C ALA A 90 7.81 -3.91 -16.81
N VAL A 91 7.85 -5.08 -16.16
CA VAL A 91 8.84 -6.13 -16.43
C VAL A 91 8.72 -6.65 -17.86
N ALA A 92 7.50 -6.85 -18.39
CA ALA A 92 7.32 -7.24 -19.78
C ALA A 92 7.93 -6.22 -20.77
N ILE A 93 7.70 -4.91 -20.54
CA ILE A 93 8.30 -3.85 -21.36
C ILE A 93 9.82 -3.87 -21.26
N MET A 94 10.38 -4.03 -20.06
CA MET A 94 11.83 -4.08 -19.87
C MET A 94 12.47 -5.32 -20.52
N MET A 95 11.82 -6.48 -20.44
CA MET A 95 12.26 -7.69 -21.16
C MET A 95 12.30 -7.46 -22.67
N LEU A 96 11.30 -6.77 -23.23
CA LEU A 96 11.27 -6.45 -24.66
C LEU A 96 12.34 -5.42 -25.03
N GLN A 97 12.64 -4.46 -24.15
CA GLN A 97 13.75 -3.54 -24.34
C GLN A 97 15.10 -4.27 -24.40
N GLU A 98 15.37 -5.17 -23.45
CA GLU A 98 16.63 -5.91 -23.42
C GLU A 98 16.79 -6.87 -24.61
N GLN A 99 15.66 -7.31 -25.20
CA GLN A 99 15.64 -8.04 -26.46
C GLN A 99 15.84 -7.14 -27.70
N GLY A 100 16.03 -5.82 -27.54
CA GLY A 100 16.18 -4.85 -28.62
C GLY A 100 14.89 -4.60 -29.42
N LYS A 101 13.72 -5.01 -28.91
CA LYS A 101 12.43 -4.88 -29.62
C LYS A 101 11.77 -3.52 -29.43
N LEU A 102 12.16 -2.78 -28.40
CA LEU A 102 11.72 -1.42 -28.15
C LEU A 102 12.78 -0.60 -27.42
N ASN A 103 12.64 0.73 -27.47
CA ASN A 103 13.37 1.67 -26.61
C ASN A 103 12.36 2.45 -25.75
N LEU A 104 12.68 2.76 -24.49
CA LEU A 104 11.74 3.52 -23.63
C LEU A 104 11.42 4.92 -24.19
N ASN A 105 12.31 5.49 -24.99
CA ASN A 105 12.10 6.79 -25.64
C ASN A 105 11.26 6.72 -26.91
N ASP A 106 10.98 5.52 -27.42
CA ASP A 106 10.10 5.36 -28.58
C ASP A 106 8.71 5.94 -28.28
N LYS A 107 8.15 6.64 -29.27
CA LYS A 107 6.79 7.15 -29.20
C LYS A 107 5.81 6.00 -29.34
N ILE A 108 4.71 6.05 -28.60
CA ILE A 108 3.76 4.94 -28.54
C ILE A 108 3.03 4.70 -29.87
N ASN A 109 2.95 5.71 -30.74
CA ASN A 109 2.38 5.58 -32.10
C ASN A 109 3.07 4.50 -32.93
N LYS A 110 4.37 4.25 -32.69
CA LYS A 110 5.21 3.28 -33.40
C LYS A 110 4.69 1.86 -33.23
N TYR A 111 4.10 1.59 -32.07
CA TYR A 111 3.58 0.28 -31.69
C TYR A 111 2.06 0.21 -31.79
N LEU A 112 1.39 1.35 -31.69
CA LEU A 112 -0.08 1.44 -31.70
C LEU A 112 -0.53 2.43 -32.79
N PRO A 113 -0.36 2.09 -34.08
CA PRO A 113 -0.83 2.93 -35.17
C PRO A 113 -2.36 3.07 -35.10
N GLY A 114 -2.86 4.29 -35.30
CA GLY A 114 -4.30 4.60 -35.22
C GLY A 114 -4.78 5.20 -33.90
N LEU A 115 -3.88 5.52 -32.97
CA LEU A 115 -4.16 6.45 -31.88
C LEU A 115 -4.15 7.91 -32.39
N PRO A 116 -4.85 8.85 -31.72
CA PRO A 116 -4.85 10.25 -32.11
C PRO A 116 -3.47 10.91 -32.02
N PRO A 117 -3.28 12.11 -32.62
CA PRO A 117 -1.95 12.74 -32.78
C PRO A 117 -1.10 12.91 -31.51
N TRP A 118 -1.72 12.97 -30.33
CA TRP A 118 -1.01 13.01 -29.04
C TRP A 118 -0.11 11.78 -28.81
N ALA A 119 -0.38 10.64 -29.47
CA ALA A 119 0.44 9.44 -29.39
C ALA A 119 1.86 9.61 -29.96
N ASN A 120 2.09 10.65 -30.77
CA ASN A 120 3.42 11.04 -31.24
C ASN A 120 4.25 11.76 -30.15
N GLN A 121 3.62 12.21 -29.07
CA GLN A 121 4.28 12.98 -28.00
C GLN A 121 4.63 12.08 -26.82
N ILE A 122 3.80 11.10 -26.51
CA ILE A 122 3.97 10.17 -25.39
C ILE A 122 5.00 9.09 -25.74
N SER A 123 6.03 8.96 -24.90
CA SER A 123 7.00 7.85 -24.96
C SER A 123 6.58 6.67 -24.08
N ILE A 124 7.18 5.49 -24.30
CA ILE A 124 7.00 4.33 -23.41
C ILE A 124 7.42 4.66 -21.97
N GLN A 125 8.50 5.44 -21.79
CA GLN A 125 8.95 5.93 -20.48
C GLN A 125 7.84 6.71 -19.76
N ASN A 126 7.09 7.56 -20.49
CA ASN A 126 6.00 8.31 -19.89
C ASN A 126 4.87 7.40 -19.38
N LEU A 127 4.61 6.28 -20.06
CA LEU A 127 3.65 5.30 -19.57
C LEU A 127 4.13 4.60 -18.29
N LEU A 128 5.41 4.23 -18.21
CA LEU A 128 6.01 3.55 -17.05
C LEU A 128 6.12 4.46 -15.81
N GLN A 129 6.23 5.77 -16.02
CA GLN A 129 6.41 6.77 -14.97
C GLN A 129 5.13 7.58 -14.67
N TYR A 130 4.00 7.21 -15.30
CA TYR A 130 2.70 7.89 -15.16
C TYR A 130 2.77 9.40 -15.44
N THR A 131 3.55 9.80 -16.44
CA THR A 131 3.72 11.20 -16.85
C THR A 131 3.18 11.45 -18.25
N SER A 132 2.14 10.71 -18.68
CA SER A 132 1.67 10.74 -20.07
C SER A 132 0.66 11.85 -20.38
N GLY A 133 0.01 12.40 -19.37
CA GLY A 133 -1.11 13.34 -19.55
C GLY A 133 -2.41 12.68 -20.00
N LEU A 134 -2.50 11.34 -20.06
CA LEU A 134 -3.74 10.66 -20.41
C LEU A 134 -4.83 10.94 -19.35
N PRO A 135 -6.08 11.20 -19.77
CA PRO A 135 -7.24 11.20 -18.88
C PRO A 135 -7.56 9.81 -18.32
N ASP A 136 -8.22 9.77 -17.16
CA ASP A 136 -8.59 8.54 -16.47
C ASP A 136 -9.56 7.65 -17.27
N VAL A 137 -9.53 6.35 -16.96
CA VAL A 137 -10.48 5.37 -17.47
C VAL A 137 -11.90 5.75 -17.03
N LYS A 138 -12.85 5.75 -17.97
CA LYS A 138 -14.26 5.99 -17.68
C LYS A 138 -14.93 4.71 -17.13
N TRP A 139 -14.59 4.35 -15.90
CA TRP A 139 -15.02 3.08 -15.26
C TRP A 139 -16.54 2.84 -15.25
N GLN A 140 -17.35 3.89 -15.33
CA GLN A 140 -18.81 3.77 -15.38
C GLN A 140 -19.30 3.17 -16.71
N THR A 141 -18.64 3.53 -17.83
CA THR A 141 -19.06 3.16 -19.19
C THR A 141 -18.23 2.03 -19.77
N VAL A 142 -16.94 1.95 -19.44
CA VAL A 142 -16.05 0.88 -19.90
C VAL A 142 -16.47 -0.45 -19.28
N LYS A 143 -16.75 -1.46 -20.10
CA LYS A 143 -17.06 -2.84 -19.65
C LYS A 143 -16.02 -3.87 -20.10
N ASN A 144 -15.25 -3.56 -21.11
CA ASN A 144 -14.19 -4.42 -21.65
C ASN A 144 -13.09 -3.58 -22.32
N ASP A 145 -12.04 -4.27 -22.79
CA ASP A 145 -10.90 -3.65 -23.46
C ASP A 145 -11.27 -2.87 -24.73
N ALA A 146 -12.26 -3.33 -25.49
CA ALA A 146 -12.70 -2.66 -26.72
C ALA A 146 -13.37 -1.32 -26.39
N ASP A 147 -14.19 -1.27 -25.34
CA ASP A 147 -14.78 -0.01 -24.85
C ASP A 147 -13.71 0.97 -24.40
N ASN A 148 -12.72 0.50 -23.62
CA ASN A 148 -11.64 1.35 -23.14
C ASN A 148 -10.79 1.88 -24.30
N MET A 149 -10.46 1.02 -25.27
CA MET A 149 -9.72 1.43 -26.47
C MET A 149 -10.51 2.44 -27.30
N ALA A 150 -11.82 2.28 -27.44
CA ALA A 150 -12.67 3.25 -28.11
C ALA A 150 -12.70 4.60 -27.38
N ASP A 151 -12.74 4.60 -26.04
CA ASP A 151 -12.61 5.81 -25.23
C ASP A 151 -11.25 6.48 -25.41
N ILE A 152 -10.15 5.72 -25.41
CA ILE A 152 -8.81 6.26 -25.65
C ILE A 152 -8.72 6.92 -27.03
N LYS A 153 -9.28 6.28 -28.07
CA LYS A 153 -9.30 6.84 -29.43
C LYS A 153 -10.14 8.11 -29.57
N ARG A 154 -11.05 8.38 -28.64
CA ARG A 154 -11.84 9.62 -28.58
C ARG A 154 -11.16 10.76 -27.80
N ILE A 155 -10.01 10.52 -27.18
CA ILE A 155 -9.26 11.57 -26.46
C ILE A 155 -8.73 12.58 -27.48
N THR A 156 -9.24 13.82 -27.41
CA THR A 156 -8.80 14.94 -28.24
C THR A 156 -7.72 15.80 -27.59
N LYS A 157 -7.62 15.76 -26.26
CA LYS A 157 -6.69 16.57 -25.46
C LYS A 157 -6.16 15.79 -24.27
N LEU A 158 -4.86 15.93 -23.98
CA LEU A 158 -4.22 15.44 -22.76
C LEU A 158 -4.46 16.43 -21.60
N ASP A 159 -4.49 15.92 -20.37
CA ASP A 159 -4.65 16.74 -19.16
C ASP A 159 -3.43 17.65 -18.93
N PHE A 160 -2.25 17.21 -19.36
CA PHE A 160 -1.00 17.97 -19.33
C PHE A 160 -0.01 17.46 -20.38
N GLU A 161 1.05 18.22 -20.63
CA GLU A 161 2.10 17.85 -21.59
C GLU A 161 2.92 16.64 -21.07
N PRO A 162 3.16 15.60 -21.90
CA PRO A 162 3.91 14.42 -21.48
C PRO A 162 5.27 14.76 -20.86
N GLY A 163 5.53 14.24 -19.66
CA GLY A 163 6.77 14.43 -18.90
C GLY A 163 6.75 15.61 -17.93
N THR A 164 5.79 16.53 -18.04
CA THR A 164 5.76 17.76 -17.20
C THR A 164 5.09 17.57 -15.85
N ASN A 165 4.19 16.59 -15.73
CA ASN A 165 3.46 16.31 -14.50
C ASN A 165 3.28 14.79 -14.27
N TYR A 166 2.77 14.42 -13.11
CA TYR A 166 2.50 13.05 -12.70
C TYR A 166 1.01 12.85 -12.45
N ALA A 167 0.41 11.85 -13.09
CA ALA A 167 -0.94 11.39 -12.81
C ALA A 167 -1.01 9.87 -12.94
N TYR A 168 -1.10 9.20 -11.77
CA TYR A 168 -1.29 7.77 -11.71
C TYR A 168 -2.59 7.37 -12.40
N ASN A 169 -2.49 6.63 -13.50
CA ASN A 169 -3.64 6.36 -14.36
C ASN A 169 -3.52 4.98 -15.02
N ASN A 170 -4.62 4.22 -15.00
CA ASN A 170 -4.70 2.86 -15.56
C ASN A 170 -4.68 2.81 -17.11
N ASN A 171 -4.98 3.91 -17.81
CA ASN A 171 -4.78 4.00 -19.26
C ASN A 171 -3.31 3.89 -19.65
N ASN A 172 -2.38 4.33 -18.78
CA ASN A 172 -0.95 4.08 -19.00
C ASN A 172 -0.65 2.58 -19.07
N VAL A 173 -1.18 1.84 -18.10
CA VAL A 173 -0.95 0.39 -17.96
C VAL A 173 -1.66 -0.36 -19.08
N PHE A 174 -2.89 0.03 -19.41
CA PHE A 174 -3.61 -0.54 -20.54
C PHE A 174 -2.82 -0.42 -21.83
N LEU A 175 -2.25 0.75 -22.14
CA LEU A 175 -1.43 0.93 -23.33
C LEU A 175 -0.10 0.18 -23.28
N GLN A 176 0.52 0.01 -22.10
CA GLN A 176 1.68 -0.89 -21.96
C GLN A 176 1.34 -2.32 -22.40
N ARG A 177 0.18 -2.85 -21.99
CA ARG A 177 -0.30 -4.19 -22.40
C ARG A 177 -0.46 -4.27 -23.91
N ARG A 178 -1.12 -3.28 -24.52
CA ARG A 178 -1.32 -3.23 -25.98
C ARG A 178 0.00 -3.16 -26.75
N ILE A 179 1.02 -2.47 -26.22
CA ILE A 179 2.36 -2.43 -26.82
C ILE A 179 3.03 -3.81 -26.78
N VAL A 180 2.97 -4.50 -25.63
CA VAL A 180 3.49 -5.88 -25.51
C VAL A 180 2.82 -6.80 -26.52
N GLU A 181 1.49 -6.73 -26.66
CA GLU A 181 0.73 -7.54 -27.61
C GLU A 181 1.10 -7.22 -29.06
N SER A 182 1.20 -5.93 -29.41
CA SER A 182 1.58 -5.49 -30.76
C SER A 182 2.97 -6.01 -31.17
N ILE A 183 3.94 -5.96 -30.25
CA ILE A 183 5.31 -6.41 -30.52
C ILE A 183 5.42 -7.94 -30.62
N THR A 184 4.63 -8.67 -29.82
CA THR A 184 4.82 -10.11 -29.63
C THR A 184 3.82 -10.99 -30.39
N GLY A 185 2.67 -10.43 -30.77
CA GLY A 185 1.53 -11.18 -31.30
C GLY A 185 0.82 -12.07 -30.27
N MET A 186 1.29 -12.12 -29.03
CA MET A 186 0.65 -12.85 -27.92
C MET A 186 -0.35 -11.95 -27.22
N SER A 187 -1.44 -12.49 -26.67
CA SER A 187 -2.23 -11.72 -25.71
C SER A 187 -1.39 -11.42 -24.47
N PHE A 188 -1.68 -10.32 -23.76
CA PHE A 188 -0.91 -9.95 -22.58
C PHE A 188 -0.96 -11.05 -21.51
N LYS A 189 -2.13 -11.70 -21.33
CA LYS A 189 -2.31 -12.89 -20.50
C LYS A 189 -1.32 -13.99 -20.86
N GLN A 190 -1.27 -14.38 -22.14
CA GLN A 190 -0.36 -15.43 -22.62
C GLN A 190 1.11 -15.06 -22.41
N PHE A 191 1.48 -13.80 -22.70
CA PHE A 191 2.85 -13.34 -22.50
C PHE A 191 3.26 -13.45 -21.03
N VAL A 192 2.45 -12.94 -20.10
CA VAL A 192 2.75 -13.00 -18.66
C VAL A 192 2.82 -14.45 -18.19
N GLU A 193 1.85 -15.29 -18.52
CA GLU A 193 1.82 -16.69 -18.08
C GLU A 193 3.02 -17.50 -18.62
N GLN A 194 3.35 -17.32 -19.91
CA GLN A 194 4.38 -18.13 -20.57
C GLN A 194 5.81 -17.60 -20.41
N LYS A 195 5.98 -16.27 -20.41
CA LYS A 195 7.31 -15.61 -20.44
C LYS A 195 7.74 -15.06 -19.08
N ILE A 196 6.82 -14.90 -18.13
CA ILE A 196 7.12 -14.37 -16.80
C ILE A 196 6.83 -15.41 -15.73
N LEU A 197 5.56 -15.84 -15.57
CA LEU A 197 5.15 -16.68 -14.44
C LEU A 197 5.82 -18.05 -14.46
N LYS A 198 5.76 -18.75 -15.60
CA LYS A 198 6.35 -20.09 -15.75
C LYS A 198 7.88 -20.09 -15.55
N PRO A 199 8.68 -19.21 -16.18
CA PRO A 199 10.13 -19.14 -15.92
C PRO A 199 10.49 -18.79 -14.47
N CYS A 200 9.65 -18.01 -13.78
CA CYS A 200 9.83 -17.68 -12.36
C CYS A 200 9.39 -18.79 -11.40
N GLY A 201 8.91 -19.92 -11.90
CA GLY A 201 8.35 -21.00 -11.10
C GLY A 201 7.07 -20.62 -10.36
N MET A 202 6.36 -19.59 -10.82
CA MET A 202 5.07 -19.14 -10.27
C MET A 202 3.92 -19.96 -10.86
N ASN A 203 3.96 -21.28 -10.62
CA ASN A 203 3.15 -22.27 -11.33
C ASN A 203 1.66 -22.23 -10.99
N THR A 204 1.27 -21.54 -9.90
CA THR A 204 -0.14 -21.41 -9.53
C THR A 204 -0.72 -20.09 -10.01
N ALA A 205 0.07 -19.03 -10.17
CA ALA A 205 -0.38 -17.72 -10.60
C ALA A 205 -1.06 -17.76 -11.99
N ILE A 206 -2.09 -16.93 -12.16
CA ILE A 206 -2.88 -16.82 -13.40
C ILE A 206 -3.17 -15.35 -13.69
N VAL A 207 -3.56 -15.05 -14.94
CA VAL A 207 -3.99 -13.70 -15.35
C VAL A 207 -5.46 -13.72 -15.76
N ASP A 208 -6.20 -12.71 -15.32
CA ASP A 208 -7.64 -12.52 -15.57
C ASP A 208 -8.46 -13.74 -15.17
N PRO A 209 -8.55 -14.04 -13.86
CA PRO A 209 -9.37 -15.13 -13.36
C PRO A 209 -10.86 -14.85 -13.60
N THR A 210 -11.61 -15.94 -13.74
CA THR A 210 -13.05 -15.98 -14.01
C THR A 210 -13.79 -16.74 -12.92
N ASP A 211 -15.12 -16.81 -13.01
CA ASP A 211 -15.92 -17.62 -12.08
C ASP A 211 -15.66 -19.13 -12.20
N ASN A 212 -15.10 -19.58 -13.33
CA ASN A 212 -14.71 -20.98 -13.54
C ASN A 212 -13.39 -21.33 -12.84
N ASP A 213 -12.59 -20.33 -12.46
CA ASP A 213 -11.34 -20.56 -11.75
C ASP A 213 -11.63 -20.91 -10.28
N THR A 214 -11.21 -22.11 -9.89
CA THR A 214 -11.28 -22.57 -8.50
C THR A 214 -10.12 -21.99 -7.68
N LEU A 215 -10.28 -21.95 -6.36
CA LEU A 215 -9.26 -21.44 -5.42
C LEU A 215 -8.91 -19.95 -5.64
N ILE A 216 -9.92 -19.14 -5.95
CA ILE A 216 -9.84 -17.66 -5.89
C ILE A 216 -10.50 -17.20 -4.59
N ALA A 217 -9.78 -16.43 -3.78
CA ALA A 217 -10.28 -15.94 -2.50
C ALA A 217 -11.27 -14.79 -2.73
N ARG A 218 -12.55 -15.08 -2.98
CA ARG A 218 -13.57 -14.07 -3.30
C ARG A 218 -13.58 -12.96 -2.27
N SER A 219 -13.46 -11.72 -2.72
CA SER A 219 -13.44 -10.56 -1.83
C SER A 219 -14.83 -10.18 -1.38
N TYR A 220 -14.91 -9.61 -0.18
CA TYR A 220 -16.16 -9.18 0.42
C TYR A 220 -15.96 -8.04 1.42
N ASN A 221 -17.01 -7.26 1.65
CA ASN A 221 -17.00 -6.19 2.65
C ASN A 221 -17.45 -6.67 4.03
N ASN A 222 -17.40 -5.79 5.04
CA ASN A 222 -17.78 -6.12 6.43
C ASN A 222 -19.24 -6.53 6.63
N ASN A 223 -20.12 -6.21 5.67
CA ASN A 223 -21.51 -6.67 5.69
C ASN A 223 -21.68 -8.05 5.05
N ARG A 224 -20.58 -8.78 4.82
CA ARG A 224 -20.55 -10.07 4.11
C ARG A 224 -21.17 -9.98 2.70
N LYS A 225 -21.10 -8.82 2.06
CA LYS A 225 -21.44 -8.68 0.64
C LYS A 225 -20.22 -9.04 -0.19
N GLN A 226 -20.34 -10.11 -0.97
CA GLN A 226 -19.32 -10.57 -1.90
C GLN A 226 -19.24 -9.67 -3.13
N ASP A 227 -18.01 -9.45 -3.61
CA ASP A 227 -17.76 -8.76 -4.86
C ASP A 227 -17.86 -9.73 -6.05
N ALA A 228 -18.26 -9.19 -7.21
CA ALA A 228 -18.16 -9.91 -8.48
C ALA A 228 -16.71 -9.88 -8.99
N LEU A 229 -16.26 -10.99 -9.60
CA LEU A 229 -14.93 -11.11 -10.19
C LEU A 229 -14.91 -10.54 -11.62
N VAL A 230 -15.24 -9.26 -11.76
CA VAL A 230 -15.35 -8.59 -13.06
C VAL A 230 -14.44 -7.38 -13.09
N TYR A 231 -13.56 -7.35 -14.09
CA TYR A 231 -12.62 -6.27 -14.33
C TYR A 231 -12.85 -5.66 -15.71
N PRO A 232 -13.16 -4.36 -15.81
CA PRO A 232 -13.46 -3.73 -17.10
C PRO A 232 -12.29 -3.71 -18.09
N ILE A 233 -11.05 -3.82 -17.61
CA ILE A 233 -9.86 -3.93 -18.45
C ILE A 233 -9.11 -5.22 -18.11
N SER A 234 -8.55 -5.91 -19.09
CA SER A 234 -7.81 -7.18 -18.94
C SER A 234 -6.36 -6.97 -18.49
N GLY A 235 -5.70 -8.02 -18.00
CA GLY A 235 -4.28 -8.06 -17.63
C GLY A 235 -4.00 -8.00 -16.12
N TRP A 236 -4.88 -8.57 -15.29
CA TRP A 236 -4.75 -8.59 -13.83
C TRP A 236 -4.24 -9.93 -13.31
N THR A 237 -3.01 -9.94 -12.82
CA THR A 237 -2.40 -11.13 -12.22
C THR A 237 -3.00 -11.43 -10.85
N CYS A 238 -3.30 -12.71 -10.62
CA CYS A 238 -3.81 -13.26 -9.37
C CYS A 238 -2.84 -14.35 -8.89
N VAL A 239 -2.41 -14.27 -7.63
CA VAL A 239 -1.28 -15.06 -7.12
C VAL A 239 -1.59 -15.71 -5.78
N THR A 240 -0.98 -16.87 -5.52
CA THR A 240 -0.88 -17.42 -4.16
C THR A 240 0.23 -16.71 -3.37
N LEU A 241 0.23 -16.88 -2.04
CA LEU A 241 1.29 -16.32 -1.19
C LEU A 241 2.68 -16.87 -1.56
N GLY A 242 2.75 -18.14 -1.94
CA GLY A 242 3.99 -18.78 -2.35
C GLY A 242 4.55 -18.21 -3.65
N ASP A 243 3.70 -18.00 -4.64
CA ASP A 243 4.12 -17.39 -5.91
C ASP A 243 4.46 -15.91 -5.76
N PHE A 244 3.72 -15.17 -4.93
CA PHE A 244 4.06 -13.78 -4.66
C PHE A 244 5.41 -13.65 -3.97
N TYR A 245 5.73 -14.53 -3.01
CA TYR A 245 7.07 -14.56 -2.41
C TYR A 245 8.17 -14.83 -3.44
N LYS A 246 7.96 -15.78 -4.37
CA LYS A 246 8.92 -16.02 -5.48
C LYS A 246 9.12 -14.78 -6.34
N TRP A 247 8.04 -14.05 -6.65
CA TRP A 247 8.11 -12.80 -7.42
C TRP A 247 9.04 -11.78 -6.75
N THR A 248 8.95 -11.59 -5.43
CA THR A 248 9.88 -10.69 -4.71
C THR A 248 11.34 -11.10 -4.86
N ARG A 249 11.62 -12.41 -4.91
CA ARG A 249 12.97 -12.95 -5.12
C ARG A 249 13.45 -12.76 -6.54
N VAL A 250 12.58 -12.91 -7.54
CA VAL A 250 12.89 -12.65 -8.95
C VAL A 250 13.36 -11.21 -9.15
N ILE A 251 12.63 -10.24 -8.56
CA ILE A 251 13.01 -8.83 -8.62
C ILE A 251 14.32 -8.58 -7.86
N ALA A 252 14.45 -9.08 -6.63
CA ALA A 252 15.65 -8.87 -5.81
C ALA A 252 16.93 -9.50 -6.40
N ASN A 253 16.79 -10.59 -7.14
CA ASN A 253 17.90 -11.32 -7.76
C ASN A 253 18.10 -10.97 -9.24
N PHE A 254 17.38 -9.99 -9.80
CA PHE A 254 17.47 -9.58 -11.21
C PHE A 254 17.30 -10.75 -12.19
N SER A 255 16.38 -11.67 -11.89
CA SER A 255 16.31 -12.96 -12.61
C SER A 255 15.65 -12.88 -13.99
N LEU A 256 14.92 -11.81 -14.30
CA LEU A 256 14.27 -11.61 -15.59
C LEU A 256 14.79 -10.41 -16.38
N ILE A 257 15.28 -9.38 -15.67
CA ILE A 257 15.74 -8.12 -16.24
C ILE A 257 16.97 -7.67 -15.45
N SER A 258 17.87 -6.96 -16.12
CA SER A 258 19.12 -6.48 -15.54
C SER A 258 18.91 -5.46 -14.41
N PRO A 259 19.93 -5.22 -13.55
CA PRO A 259 19.88 -4.15 -12.55
C PRO A 259 19.56 -2.77 -13.14
N ALA A 260 20.10 -2.44 -14.32
CA ALA A 260 19.82 -1.20 -15.01
C ALA A 260 18.35 -1.10 -15.41
N ALA A 261 17.79 -2.19 -15.93
CA ALA A 261 16.39 -2.25 -16.30
C ALA A 261 15.45 -2.16 -15.07
N THR A 262 15.76 -2.89 -14.00
CA THR A 262 15.02 -2.79 -12.73
C THR A 262 15.04 -1.36 -12.19
N ARG A 263 16.18 -0.67 -12.22
CA ARG A 263 16.29 0.71 -11.76
C ARG A 263 15.33 1.66 -12.50
N ALA A 264 15.20 1.49 -13.81
CA ALA A 264 14.36 2.34 -14.66
C ALA A 264 12.86 2.28 -14.30
N ILE A 265 12.41 1.16 -13.73
CA ILE A 265 11.02 0.94 -13.32
C ILE A 265 10.81 0.92 -11.79
N LEU A 266 11.89 0.97 -11.01
CA LEU A 266 11.83 1.04 -9.54
C LEU A 266 11.82 2.48 -9.02
N ILE A 267 12.62 3.37 -9.63
CA ILE A 267 12.82 4.73 -9.12
C ILE A 267 11.78 5.65 -9.78
N PRO A 268 10.87 6.26 -9.01
CA PRO A 268 9.88 7.20 -9.54
C PRO A 268 10.52 8.54 -9.90
N VAL A 269 9.86 9.28 -10.81
CA VAL A 269 10.24 10.65 -11.22
C VAL A 269 10.19 11.71 -10.09
N GLY A 270 9.82 11.35 -8.86
CA GLY A 270 9.82 12.28 -7.74
C GLY A 270 9.30 11.66 -6.44
N PRO A 271 9.40 12.41 -5.32
CA PRO A 271 8.92 11.96 -4.02
C PRO A 271 7.40 11.75 -4.05
N ASN A 272 6.92 10.78 -3.27
CA ASN A 272 5.50 10.40 -3.15
C ASN A 272 4.82 9.97 -4.46
N LYS A 273 5.61 9.61 -5.48
CA LYS A 273 5.13 9.07 -6.76
C LYS A 273 5.49 7.60 -6.88
N GLN A 274 4.79 6.89 -7.76
CA GLN A 274 5.07 5.49 -8.08
C GLN A 274 5.64 5.32 -9.49
N ALA A 275 6.44 4.27 -9.68
CA ALA A 275 6.90 3.76 -10.97
C ALA A 275 6.34 2.35 -11.23
N GLY A 276 6.85 1.66 -12.26
CA GLY A 276 6.39 0.33 -12.65
C GLY A 276 6.45 -0.74 -11.54
N LEU A 277 7.42 -0.62 -10.62
CA LEU A 277 7.58 -1.47 -9.43
C LEU A 277 7.07 -0.81 -8.13
N GLY A 278 6.15 0.15 -8.23
CA GLY A 278 5.71 0.93 -7.07
C GLY A 278 6.80 1.92 -6.65
N GLY A 279 7.75 1.48 -5.82
CA GLY A 279 8.89 2.30 -5.43
C GLY A 279 9.98 1.51 -4.69
N GLY A 280 11.17 2.10 -4.58
CA GLY A 280 12.28 1.47 -3.88
C GLY A 280 13.60 2.19 -4.07
N THR A 281 14.68 1.53 -3.66
CA THR A 281 16.05 2.04 -3.73
C THR A 281 17.03 0.96 -4.16
N MET A 282 18.13 1.37 -4.78
CA MET A 282 19.23 0.50 -5.21
C MET A 282 20.57 1.17 -4.98
N GLU A 283 21.55 0.39 -4.50
CA GLU A 283 22.95 0.79 -4.35
C GLU A 283 23.82 -0.04 -5.30
N GLY A 284 24.40 0.61 -6.32
CA GLY A 284 25.02 -0.12 -7.44
C GLY A 284 24.04 -1.16 -8.01
N ASP A 285 24.53 -2.35 -8.34
CA ASP A 285 23.70 -3.44 -8.88
C ASP A 285 23.03 -4.29 -7.78
N LYS A 286 22.62 -3.66 -6.67
CA LYS A 286 21.90 -4.31 -5.57
C LYS A 286 20.61 -3.57 -5.29
N LEU A 287 19.51 -4.33 -5.24
CA LEU A 287 18.24 -3.85 -4.69
C LEU A 287 18.43 -3.66 -3.19
N ILE A 288 17.98 -2.53 -2.64
CA ILE A 288 17.99 -2.24 -1.18
C ILE A 288 16.58 -2.30 -0.63
N THR A 289 15.66 -1.53 -1.20
CA THR A 289 14.24 -1.57 -0.84
C THR A 289 13.35 -1.75 -2.06
N HIS A 290 12.22 -2.44 -1.86
CA HIS A 290 11.14 -2.55 -2.83
C HIS A 290 9.81 -2.56 -2.07
N ILE A 291 8.94 -1.60 -2.37
CA ILE A 291 7.65 -1.41 -1.71
C ILE A 291 6.59 -1.17 -2.77
N HIS A 292 5.52 -1.97 -2.71
CA HIS A 292 4.35 -1.76 -3.54
C HIS A 292 3.12 -2.31 -2.84
N ASP A 293 2.02 -1.56 -2.94
CA ASP A 293 0.70 -1.98 -2.50
C ASP A 293 -0.28 -2.03 -3.66
N GLY A 294 -1.37 -2.75 -3.45
CA GLY A 294 -2.45 -2.84 -4.41
C GLY A 294 -3.79 -2.99 -3.73
N THR A 295 -4.78 -2.26 -4.22
CA THR A 295 -6.18 -2.43 -3.86
C THR A 295 -6.96 -2.80 -5.11
N SER A 296 -7.92 -3.69 -4.97
CA SER A 296 -8.89 -4.03 -6.02
C SER A 296 -10.16 -4.51 -5.34
N LEU A 297 -11.28 -3.81 -5.50
CA LEU A 297 -12.52 -4.12 -4.74
C LEU A 297 -12.20 -4.20 -3.23
N ASN A 298 -12.64 -5.25 -2.53
CA ASN A 298 -12.26 -5.51 -1.13
C ASN A 298 -10.97 -6.34 -0.97
N TYR A 299 -10.18 -6.53 -2.02
CA TYR A 299 -8.82 -7.03 -1.90
C TYR A 299 -7.84 -5.92 -1.51
N GLN A 300 -6.84 -6.28 -0.71
CA GLN A 300 -5.64 -5.48 -0.54
C GLN A 300 -4.42 -6.40 -0.49
N ALA A 301 -3.32 -5.97 -1.09
CA ALA A 301 -2.02 -6.60 -0.97
C ALA A 301 -0.95 -5.55 -0.67
N LEU A 302 0.06 -5.96 0.07
CA LEU A 302 1.24 -5.14 0.38
C LEU A 302 2.47 -6.03 0.34
N GLN A 303 3.52 -5.54 -0.30
CA GLN A 303 4.85 -6.11 -0.28
C GLN A 303 5.86 -5.05 0.17
N VAL A 304 6.65 -5.39 1.20
CA VAL A 304 7.75 -4.57 1.70
C VAL A 304 8.99 -5.43 1.80
N THR A 305 10.03 -5.11 1.03
CA THR A 305 11.32 -5.79 1.06
C THR A 305 12.42 -4.81 1.44
N ASN A 306 13.27 -5.22 2.38
CA ASN A 306 14.55 -4.61 2.71
C ASN A 306 15.63 -5.70 2.63
N THR A 307 16.40 -5.71 1.54
CA THR A 307 17.39 -6.75 1.28
C THR A 307 18.61 -6.65 2.20
N ALA A 308 18.95 -5.45 2.67
CA ALA A 308 20.07 -5.23 3.59
C ALA A 308 19.84 -5.97 4.93
N GLN A 309 18.57 -6.10 5.34
CA GLN A 309 18.15 -6.88 6.50
C GLN A 309 17.74 -8.32 6.15
N GLY A 310 17.79 -8.70 4.87
CA GLY A 310 17.21 -9.96 4.38
C GLY A 310 15.73 -10.09 4.71
N ARG A 311 14.99 -8.98 4.77
CA ARG A 311 13.64 -8.88 5.30
C ARG A 311 12.62 -8.69 4.18
N THR A 312 11.55 -9.48 4.20
CA THR A 312 10.41 -9.35 3.29
C THR A 312 9.11 -9.62 4.04
N VAL A 313 8.18 -8.68 4.00
CA VAL A 313 6.81 -8.82 4.53
C VAL A 313 5.86 -8.77 3.35
N ILE A 314 5.01 -9.79 3.23
CA ILE A 314 3.91 -9.82 2.27
C ILE A 314 2.62 -10.08 3.03
N LEU A 315 1.63 -9.23 2.78
CA LEU A 315 0.30 -9.30 3.36
C LEU A 315 -0.70 -9.30 2.19
N MET A 316 -1.67 -10.20 2.19
CA MET A 316 -2.77 -10.23 1.24
C MET A 316 -4.08 -10.47 1.98
N THR A 317 -5.13 -9.71 1.69
CA THR A 317 -6.46 -9.86 2.28
C THR A 317 -7.52 -9.81 1.18
N ASN A 318 -8.60 -10.57 1.34
CA ASN A 318 -9.83 -10.50 0.53
C ASN A 318 -10.96 -9.78 1.29
N ASN A 319 -10.67 -9.19 2.45
CA ASN A 319 -11.58 -8.34 3.20
C ASN A 319 -10.80 -7.12 3.74
N LYS A 320 -10.70 -6.09 2.91
CA LYS A 320 -10.00 -4.84 3.22
C LYS A 320 -10.77 -4.03 4.27
N ASN A 321 -10.19 -3.92 5.46
CA ASN A 321 -10.78 -3.19 6.60
C ASN A 321 -9.84 -2.17 7.23
N VAL A 322 -8.58 -2.55 7.39
CA VAL A 322 -7.52 -1.71 7.97
C VAL A 322 -6.34 -1.71 7.00
N SER A 323 -5.56 -0.63 7.00
CA SER A 323 -4.40 -0.53 6.13
C SER A 323 -3.40 -1.65 6.42
N LEU A 324 -2.98 -2.39 5.39
CA LEU A 324 -1.89 -3.37 5.54
C LEU A 324 -0.56 -2.71 5.96
N TYR A 325 -0.40 -1.40 5.77
CA TYR A 325 0.76 -0.67 6.30
C TYR A 325 0.80 -0.65 7.83
N ASP A 326 -0.33 -0.65 8.52
CA ASP A 326 -0.38 -0.69 10.00
C ASP A 326 0.13 -2.05 10.50
N PHE A 327 -0.30 -3.12 9.83
CA PHE A 327 0.22 -4.48 10.08
C PHE A 327 1.71 -4.57 9.79
N ASN A 328 2.17 -4.04 8.64
CA ASN A 328 3.59 -4.05 8.32
C ASN A 328 4.40 -3.27 9.37
N SER A 329 3.99 -2.06 9.76
CA SER A 329 4.68 -1.27 10.78
C SER A 329 4.78 -2.01 12.12
N ALA A 330 3.69 -2.66 12.55
CA ALA A 330 3.70 -3.50 13.74
C ALA A 330 4.69 -4.68 13.63
N ILE A 331 4.67 -5.39 12.50
CA ILE A 331 5.60 -6.49 12.21
C ILE A 331 7.05 -6.01 12.21
N GLN A 332 7.36 -4.89 11.54
CA GLN A 332 8.70 -4.32 11.49
C GLN A 332 9.22 -3.98 12.91
N ASN A 333 8.37 -3.37 13.75
CA ASN A 333 8.73 -3.07 15.14
C ASN A 333 8.94 -4.36 15.97
N ILE A 334 8.12 -5.40 15.80
CA ILE A 334 8.35 -6.71 16.42
C ILE A 334 9.70 -7.28 15.98
N LEU A 335 10.02 -7.21 14.69
CA LEU A 335 11.29 -7.70 14.15
C LEU A 335 12.50 -6.92 14.68
N ASP A 336 12.33 -5.63 14.95
CA ASP A 336 13.35 -4.75 15.53
C ASP A 336 13.41 -4.78 17.06
N GLY A 337 12.50 -5.53 17.72
CA GLY A 337 12.40 -5.53 19.19
C GLY A 337 11.89 -4.22 19.80
N LYS A 338 11.20 -3.39 19.01
CA LYS A 338 10.63 -2.10 19.42
C LYS A 338 9.17 -2.26 19.88
N PRO A 339 8.67 -1.34 20.73
CA PRO A 339 7.23 -1.21 20.97
C PRO A 339 6.47 -1.02 19.66
N TYR A 340 5.24 -1.53 19.61
CA TYR A 340 4.41 -1.45 18.42
C TYR A 340 2.95 -1.18 18.79
N HIS A 341 2.21 -0.60 17.84
CA HIS A 341 0.77 -0.39 17.96
C HIS A 341 0.03 -1.49 17.21
N GLU A 342 -1.03 -2.02 17.82
CA GLU A 342 -1.93 -2.95 17.13
C GLU A 342 -2.73 -2.19 16.06
N PRO A 343 -2.96 -2.77 14.87
CA PRO A 343 -3.85 -2.20 13.87
C PRO A 343 -5.26 -1.98 14.42
N LYS A 344 -5.90 -0.87 14.05
CA LYS A 344 -7.23 -0.48 14.55
C LYS A 344 -8.13 0.00 13.41
N LYS A 345 -9.45 -0.13 13.58
CA LYS A 345 -10.42 0.50 12.69
C LYS A 345 -10.42 2.00 12.90
N ALA A 346 -10.65 2.76 11.84
CA ALA A 346 -10.95 4.18 11.95
C ALA A 346 -12.35 4.38 12.55
N ILE A 347 -12.46 5.22 13.58
CA ILE A 347 -13.76 5.56 14.19
C ILE A 347 -14.68 6.19 13.16
N LEU A 348 -14.13 7.07 12.31
CA LEU A 348 -14.90 7.80 11.32
C LEU A 348 -15.60 6.83 10.35
N ASP A 349 -14.92 5.80 9.86
CA ASP A 349 -15.49 4.83 8.93
C ASP A 349 -16.68 4.06 9.53
N ALA A 350 -16.59 3.69 10.80
CA ALA A 350 -17.64 2.93 11.47
C ALA A 350 -18.80 3.81 11.97
N TYR A 351 -18.52 5.06 12.38
CA TYR A 351 -19.46 5.90 13.11
C TYR A 351 -19.76 7.25 12.44
N GLN A 352 -19.42 7.42 11.16
CA GLN A 352 -19.67 8.67 10.44
C GLN A 352 -21.11 9.17 10.60
N LYS A 353 -22.10 8.30 10.34
CA LYS A 353 -23.53 8.66 10.43
C LYS A 353 -23.92 9.12 11.84
N GLN A 354 -23.31 8.54 12.86
CA GLN A 354 -23.57 8.94 14.24
C GLN A 354 -22.91 10.29 14.54
N LEU A 355 -21.66 10.48 14.14
CA LEU A 355 -20.94 11.76 14.27
C LEU A 355 -21.64 12.91 13.52
N ASP A 356 -22.30 12.62 12.39
CA ASP A 356 -23.12 13.59 11.65
C ASP A 356 -24.31 14.12 12.48
N THR A 357 -24.79 13.36 13.47
CA THR A 357 -25.94 13.75 14.32
C THR A 357 -25.56 14.41 15.65
N LEU A 358 -24.28 14.33 16.05
CA LEU A 358 -23.79 14.83 17.34
C LEU A 358 -23.15 16.20 17.18
N SER A 359 -23.25 17.11 18.15
CA SER A 359 -22.60 18.43 18.12
C SER A 359 -21.90 18.77 19.44
N GLY A 360 -20.89 19.65 19.36
CA GLY A 360 -20.09 20.16 20.45
C GLY A 360 -19.60 19.06 21.39
N LYS A 361 -19.81 19.26 22.70
CA LYS A 361 -19.37 18.32 23.74
C LYS A 361 -19.99 16.92 23.63
N LYS A 362 -21.10 16.75 22.91
CA LYS A 362 -21.68 15.41 22.68
C LYS A 362 -20.78 14.52 21.82
N ILE A 363 -19.98 15.12 20.92
CA ILE A 363 -18.97 14.39 20.14
C ILE A 363 -17.88 13.84 21.08
N ILE A 364 -17.44 14.65 22.03
CA ILE A 364 -16.44 14.22 23.04
C ILE A 364 -16.99 13.13 23.94
N ALA A 365 -18.22 13.28 24.44
CA ALA A 365 -18.86 12.26 25.26
C ALA A 365 -19.02 10.93 24.49
N PHE A 366 -19.33 11.00 23.21
CA PHE A 366 -19.39 9.81 22.35
C PHE A 366 -18.01 9.17 22.16
N TYR A 367 -16.98 9.96 21.87
CA TYR A 367 -15.60 9.48 21.76
C TYR A 367 -15.13 8.80 23.06
N GLN A 368 -15.38 9.41 24.22
CA GLN A 368 -15.04 8.85 25.53
C GLN A 368 -15.78 7.55 25.80
N LYS A 369 -17.07 7.47 25.45
CA LYS A 369 -17.84 6.24 25.55
C LYS A 369 -17.23 5.13 24.70
N LEU A 370 -16.92 5.41 23.43
CA LEU A 370 -16.26 4.45 22.54
C LEU A 370 -14.89 4.04 23.06
N LYS A 371 -14.12 4.97 23.65
CA LYS A 371 -12.82 4.65 24.27
C LYS A 371 -12.96 3.62 25.39
N ILE A 372 -14.05 3.68 26.16
CA ILE A 372 -14.31 2.70 27.22
C ILE A 372 -14.82 1.38 26.65
N THR A 373 -15.76 1.42 25.69
CA THR A 373 -16.47 0.23 25.23
C THR A 373 -15.78 -0.51 24.09
N ASN A 374 -14.88 0.14 23.34
CA ASN A 374 -14.33 -0.35 22.09
C ASN A 374 -12.83 -0.05 21.88
N ALA A 375 -12.05 0.17 22.96
CA ALA A 375 -10.60 0.43 22.87
C ALA A 375 -9.79 -0.62 22.07
N TYR A 376 -10.28 -1.85 22.00
CA TYR A 376 -9.63 -2.90 21.23
C TYR A 376 -9.81 -2.74 19.72
N ASP A 377 -10.99 -2.30 19.29
CA ASP A 377 -11.36 -2.28 17.87
C ASP A 377 -10.94 -0.97 17.18
N PHE A 378 -10.87 0.15 17.91
CA PHE A 378 -10.59 1.47 17.38
C PHE A 378 -9.39 2.14 18.04
N GLY A 379 -8.78 3.10 17.34
CA GLY A 379 -7.63 3.86 17.83
C GLY A 379 -8.04 4.96 18.81
N PHE A 380 -7.44 4.96 20.01
CA PHE A 380 -7.61 6.01 21.04
C PHE A 380 -6.30 6.40 21.73
N ASP A 381 -5.19 5.85 21.24
CA ASP A 381 -3.88 5.87 21.89
C ASP A 381 -3.03 7.05 21.41
N ASP A 382 -3.46 7.71 20.34
CA ASP A 382 -2.82 8.88 19.74
C ASP A 382 -3.83 9.99 19.41
N GLU A 383 -3.28 11.11 18.96
CA GLU A 383 -4.03 12.28 18.55
C GLU A 383 -4.73 12.14 17.19
N ALA A 384 -4.34 11.14 16.39
CA ALA A 384 -4.71 11.08 14.98
C ALA A 384 -6.21 10.91 14.81
N THR A 385 -6.83 10.07 15.64
CA THR A 385 -8.29 9.80 15.57
C THR A 385 -9.12 11.06 15.79
N LEU A 386 -8.80 11.84 16.84
CA LEU A 386 -9.49 13.12 17.09
C LEU A 386 -9.15 14.14 16.01
N ASN A 387 -7.92 14.14 15.48
CA ASN A 387 -7.55 15.02 14.39
C ASN A 387 -8.38 14.75 13.13
N THR A 388 -8.50 13.48 12.74
CA THR A 388 -9.33 13.04 11.61
C THR A 388 -10.79 13.44 11.78
N ILE A 389 -11.37 13.27 12.98
CA ILE A 389 -12.75 13.70 13.27
C ILE A 389 -12.86 15.23 13.15
N GLY A 390 -11.90 15.99 13.67
CA GLY A 390 -11.90 17.46 13.58
C GLY A 390 -11.85 17.96 12.14
N TYR A 391 -10.96 17.40 11.30
CA TYR A 391 -10.87 17.76 9.89
C TYR A 391 -12.09 17.32 9.08
N TYR A 392 -12.68 16.15 9.40
CA TYR A 392 -13.95 15.74 8.82
C TYR A 392 -15.05 16.77 9.06
N LEU A 393 -15.14 17.30 10.30
CA LEU A 393 -16.09 18.34 10.66
C LEU A 393 -15.79 19.68 9.94
N ILE A 394 -14.52 20.05 9.77
CA ILE A 394 -14.14 21.20 8.92
C ILE A 394 -14.67 21.03 7.50
N GLY A 395 -14.47 19.86 6.88
CA GLY A 395 -14.98 19.57 5.54
C GLY A 395 -16.50 19.65 5.41
N LYS A 396 -17.22 19.45 6.52
CA LYS A 396 -18.67 19.63 6.64
C LYS A 396 -19.09 21.07 6.99
N GLN A 397 -18.17 22.03 7.00
CA GLN A 397 -18.36 23.42 7.45
C GLN A 397 -18.81 23.56 8.92
N ARG A 398 -18.60 22.51 9.74
CA ARG A 398 -18.95 22.48 11.16
C ARG A 398 -17.78 22.94 12.02
N ILE A 399 -17.30 24.16 11.76
CA ILE A 399 -16.06 24.69 12.37
C ILE A 399 -16.12 24.74 13.90
N GLY A 400 -17.26 25.13 14.47
CA GLY A 400 -17.42 25.17 15.93
C GLY A 400 -17.30 23.79 16.59
N ASP A 401 -17.81 22.74 15.94
CA ASP A 401 -17.68 21.37 16.43
C ASP A 401 -16.25 20.85 16.28
N ALA A 402 -15.58 21.18 15.18
CA ALA A 402 -14.18 20.86 14.96
C ALA A 402 -13.29 21.47 16.05
N ILE A 403 -13.52 22.74 16.42
CA ILE A 403 -12.79 23.42 17.50
C ILE A 403 -12.95 22.64 18.82
N VAL A 404 -14.16 22.22 19.18
CA VAL A 404 -14.38 21.43 20.41
C VAL A 404 -13.57 20.13 20.40
N VAL A 405 -13.49 19.46 19.24
CA VAL A 405 -12.70 18.23 19.07
C VAL A 405 -11.20 18.51 19.21
N PHE A 406 -10.69 19.54 18.54
CA PHE A 406 -9.28 19.89 18.59
C PHE A 406 -8.85 20.41 19.98
N GLU A 407 -9.68 21.19 20.68
CA GLU A 407 -9.43 21.60 22.07
C GLU A 407 -9.34 20.40 23.01
N TYR A 408 -10.20 19.39 22.82
CA TYR A 408 -10.08 18.16 23.58
C TYR A 408 -8.79 17.40 23.24
N ASN A 409 -8.37 17.41 21.97
CA ASN A 409 -7.15 16.76 21.50
C ASN A 409 -5.89 17.42 22.10
N THR A 410 -5.82 18.75 22.15
CA THR A 410 -4.69 19.47 22.78
C THR A 410 -4.59 19.21 24.28
N ALA A 411 -5.72 19.00 24.95
CA ALA A 411 -5.74 18.62 26.37
C ALA A 411 -5.21 17.20 26.59
N LEU A 412 -5.45 16.26 25.66
CA LEU A 412 -4.94 14.90 25.74
C LEU A 412 -3.46 14.78 25.33
N PHE A 413 -3.03 15.57 24.36
CA PHE A 413 -1.68 15.50 23.77
C PHE A 413 -0.96 16.86 23.81
N PRO A 414 -0.74 17.46 25.00
CA PRO A 414 -0.23 18.83 25.14
C PRO A 414 1.24 19.05 24.71
N GLN A 415 1.92 17.96 24.32
CA GLN A 415 3.30 17.97 23.82
C GLN A 415 3.39 17.75 22.30
N SER A 416 2.27 17.52 21.63
CA SER A 416 2.27 17.40 20.17
C SER A 416 2.08 18.77 19.52
N GLY A 417 2.98 19.15 18.64
CA GLY A 417 2.80 20.34 17.81
C GLY A 417 1.57 20.23 16.89
N ASN A 418 1.33 19.05 16.33
CA ASN A 418 0.30 18.82 15.32
C ASN A 418 -1.12 19.08 15.87
N VAL A 419 -1.42 18.77 17.13
CA VAL A 419 -2.73 19.10 17.71
C VAL A 419 -2.95 20.61 17.88
N PHE A 420 -1.89 21.38 18.14
CA PHE A 420 -1.98 22.85 18.20
C PHE A 420 -2.07 23.46 16.81
N ASP A 421 -1.41 22.88 15.81
CA ASP A 421 -1.54 23.27 14.41
C ASP A 421 -3.00 23.17 13.94
N SER A 422 -3.62 22.00 14.12
CA SER A 422 -5.00 21.76 13.71
C SER A 422 -6.02 22.63 14.47
N LEU A 423 -5.79 22.88 15.76
CA LEU A 423 -6.62 23.83 16.52
C LEU A 423 -6.45 25.28 16.03
N ALA A 424 -5.22 25.69 15.72
CA ALA A 424 -4.92 27.01 15.19
C ALA A 424 -5.60 27.24 13.84
N GLU A 425 -5.54 26.27 12.94
CA GLU A 425 -6.20 26.30 11.64
C GLU A 425 -7.73 26.43 11.80
N ALA A 426 -8.34 25.66 12.70
CA ALA A 426 -9.78 25.73 12.95
C ALA A 426 -10.21 27.11 13.46
N TYR A 427 -9.45 27.70 14.39
CA TYR A 427 -9.68 29.06 14.86
C TYR A 427 -9.50 30.11 13.76
N TYR A 428 -8.50 29.92 12.90
CA TYR A 428 -8.28 30.80 11.76
C TYR A 428 -9.47 30.77 10.79
N LYS A 429 -9.97 29.58 10.44
CA LYS A 429 -11.17 29.43 9.59
C LYS A 429 -12.44 29.99 10.24
N GLN A 430 -12.53 30.03 11.57
CA GLN A 430 -13.62 30.68 12.29
C GLN A 430 -13.50 32.23 12.28
N GLY A 431 -12.35 32.78 11.88
CA GLY A 431 -12.05 34.22 11.96
C GLY A 431 -11.49 34.66 13.33
N ASN A 432 -11.20 33.73 14.24
CA ASN A 432 -10.64 34.04 15.56
C ASN A 432 -9.11 34.13 15.52
N LYS A 433 -8.60 35.21 14.89
CA LYS A 433 -7.16 35.46 14.74
C LYS A 433 -6.39 35.42 16.07
N PRO A 434 -6.86 36.00 17.19
CA PRO A 434 -6.12 35.95 18.46
C PRO A 434 -5.90 34.52 18.97
N LYS A 435 -6.92 33.67 18.90
CA LYS A 435 -6.79 32.26 19.33
C LYS A 435 -5.97 31.42 18.35
N ALA A 436 -6.08 31.69 17.05
CA ALA A 436 -5.21 31.04 16.05
C ALA A 436 -3.73 31.36 16.34
N LEU A 437 -3.41 32.65 16.54
CA LEU A 437 -2.06 33.11 16.85
C LEU A 437 -1.50 32.48 18.14
N LEU A 438 -2.33 32.35 19.18
CA LEU A 438 -1.94 31.69 20.43
C LEU A 438 -1.50 30.24 20.20
N ASN A 439 -2.25 29.48 19.40
CA ASN A 439 -1.97 28.08 19.14
C ASN A 439 -0.77 27.88 18.20
N TYR A 440 -0.61 28.71 17.15
CA TYR A 440 0.60 28.68 16.33
C TYR A 440 1.87 29.02 17.13
N LYS A 441 1.80 29.97 18.07
CA LYS A 441 2.92 30.25 18.98
C LYS A 441 3.22 29.04 19.87
N ARG A 442 2.20 28.33 20.35
CA ARG A 442 2.39 27.10 21.12
C ARG A 442 3.02 25.99 20.29
N LEU A 443 2.59 25.80 19.04
CA LEU A 443 3.23 24.91 18.08
C LEU A 443 4.72 25.25 17.92
N LEU A 444 5.10 26.52 17.71
CA LEU A 444 6.51 26.90 17.58
C LEU A 444 7.36 26.70 18.84
N GLN A 445 6.74 26.70 20.03
CA GLN A 445 7.45 26.33 21.25
C GLN A 445 7.80 24.84 21.28
N LEU A 446 6.94 24.00 20.69
CA LEU A 446 7.13 22.55 20.63
C LEU A 446 8.00 22.13 19.44
N ASP A 447 7.86 22.84 18.30
CA ASP A 447 8.65 22.65 17.09
C ASP A 447 9.10 24.01 16.52
N PRO A 448 10.27 24.53 16.96
CA PRO A 448 10.81 25.80 16.47
C PRO A 448 11.17 25.79 14.98
N THR A 449 11.22 24.63 14.33
CA THR A 449 11.62 24.49 12.93
C THR A 449 10.44 24.59 11.96
N ASN A 450 9.20 24.56 12.45
CA ASN A 450 8.00 24.61 11.63
C ASN A 450 7.87 25.92 10.85
N GLN A 451 8.13 25.89 9.54
CA GLN A 451 8.11 27.09 8.69
C GLN A 451 6.70 27.60 8.44
N THR A 452 5.74 26.71 8.22
CA THR A 452 4.32 27.05 8.02
C THR A 452 3.79 27.89 9.16
N ALA A 453 4.08 27.49 10.41
CA ALA A 453 3.66 28.23 11.58
C ALA A 453 4.26 29.64 11.65
N LYS A 454 5.54 29.81 11.25
CA LYS A 454 6.20 31.12 11.19
C LYS A 454 5.52 32.03 10.17
N ASP A 455 5.21 31.49 9.00
CA ASP A 455 4.60 32.25 7.90
C ASP A 455 3.19 32.73 8.29
N VAL A 456 2.37 31.84 8.87
CA VAL A 456 1.01 32.19 9.30
C VAL A 456 1.02 33.18 10.48
N ILE A 457 1.96 33.07 11.42
CA ILE A 457 2.12 34.07 12.49
C ILE A 457 2.45 35.46 11.91
N ALA A 458 3.34 35.52 10.91
CA ALA A 458 3.72 36.77 10.26
C ALA A 458 2.54 37.40 9.47
N GLU A 459 1.66 36.57 8.90
CA GLU A 459 0.41 37.03 8.27
C GLU A 459 -0.59 37.55 9.31
N LEU A 460 -0.79 36.81 10.40
CA LEU A 460 -1.75 37.14 11.46
C LEU A 460 -1.34 38.32 12.34
N GLY A 461 -0.05 38.66 12.36
CA GLY A 461 0.51 39.80 13.10
C GLY A 461 0.44 41.13 12.34
N LYS A 462 -0.01 41.12 11.08
CA LYS A 462 -0.36 42.31 10.29
C LYS A 462 -1.86 42.60 10.46
#